data_AF-A0A4S2ERQ4-F1
#
_entry.id   AF-A0A4S2ERQ4-F1
#
_cell.length_a   1.000
_cell.length_b   1.000
_cell.length_c   1.000
_cell.angle_alpha   90.00
_cell.angle_beta   90.00
_cell.angle_gamma   90.00
#
_symmetry.space_group_name_H-M   'P 1'
#
loop_
_entity.id
_entity.type
_entity.pdbx_description
1 polymer ?
#
loop_
_entity_poly.entity_id
_entity_poly.type
_entity_poly.pdbx_seq_one_letter_code
_entity_poly.pdbx_strand_id
1 'polypeptide(L)'
;MEKLPPAEKVYEAWTAVEDGHARLGDDGATCTVVSSDGARRYTVRRETGADGREVYRSNDNATYWQGYAGYPVIAMLMLEGRVPLDLTVAGWFAGVDWHAVNAAHKGDHAAAVAAVEAGRGLKKERVTHARQDAEKALDVLAALDIEVGRNGVKVERLG
;
A
#
# COMPACT_ATOMS: atom_id res chain seq x y z
N MET A 1 12.97 0.38 -8.39
CA MET A 1 12.18 -0.87 -8.18
C MET A 1 12.31 -1.78 -9.40
N GLU A 2 12.17 -3.11 -9.26
CA GLU A 2 12.31 -4.04 -10.39
C GLU A 2 11.06 -4.12 -11.26
N LYS A 3 9.88 -3.97 -10.66
CA LYS A 3 8.59 -3.91 -11.36
C LYS A 3 7.56 -3.09 -10.58
N LEU A 4 6.47 -2.70 -11.24
CA LEU A 4 5.34 -2.05 -10.59
C LEU A 4 4.45 -3.05 -9.84
N PRO A 5 3.86 -2.66 -8.69
CA PRO A 5 2.87 -3.46 -8.01
C PRO A 5 1.54 -3.47 -8.78
N PRO A 6 0.67 -4.49 -8.57
CA PRO A 6 -0.69 -4.42 -9.09
C PRO A 6 -1.45 -3.24 -8.46
N ALA A 7 -2.40 -2.65 -9.20
CA ALA A 7 -3.14 -1.47 -8.75
C ALA A 7 -3.86 -1.67 -7.40
N GLU A 8 -4.30 -2.89 -7.08
CA GLU A 8 -4.85 -3.25 -5.76
C GLU A 8 -3.98 -2.75 -4.58
N LYS A 9 -2.65 -2.76 -4.70
CA LYS A 9 -1.76 -2.29 -3.63
C LYS A 9 -1.93 -0.81 -3.31
N VAL A 10 -2.41 -0.01 -4.26
CA VAL A 10 -2.78 1.38 -4.01
C VAL A 10 -4.05 1.45 -3.16
N TYR A 11 -5.07 0.63 -3.44
CA TYR A 11 -6.30 0.57 -2.65
C TYR A 11 -6.06 0.03 -1.23
N GLU A 12 -5.21 -0.98 -1.07
CA GLU A 12 -4.74 -1.45 0.24
C GLU A 12 -4.03 -0.33 1.01
N ALA A 13 -3.16 0.44 0.35
CA ALA A 13 -2.46 1.57 0.96
C ALA A 13 -3.41 2.71 1.36
N TRP A 14 -4.37 3.06 0.50
CA TRP A 14 -5.42 4.02 0.81
C TRP A 14 -6.19 3.64 2.06
N THR A 15 -6.64 2.39 2.13
CA THR A 15 -7.39 1.87 3.29
C THR A 15 -6.52 1.92 4.55
N ALA A 16 -5.24 1.55 4.45
CA ALA A 16 -4.34 1.60 5.59
C ALA A 16 -4.07 3.03 6.10
N VAL A 17 -4.01 4.02 5.20
CA VAL A 17 -3.85 5.42 5.60
C VAL A 17 -5.15 5.98 6.17
N GLU A 18 -6.27 5.77 5.49
CA GLU A 18 -7.60 6.25 5.89
C GLU A 18 -8.04 5.68 7.25
N ASP A 19 -7.80 4.39 7.48
CA ASP A 19 -8.16 3.72 8.74
C ASP A 19 -7.15 4.01 9.88
N GLY A 20 -6.13 4.84 9.64
CA GLY A 20 -5.10 5.18 10.63
C GLY A 20 -4.20 3.99 11.02
N HIS A 21 -4.15 2.96 10.17
CA HIS A 21 -3.30 1.78 10.34
C HIS A 21 -1.83 2.07 9.99
N ALA A 22 -1.58 2.98 9.05
CA ALA A 22 -0.25 3.43 8.69
C ALA A 22 0.16 4.66 9.52
N ARG A 23 1.33 4.60 10.16
CA ARG A 23 1.85 5.67 11.01
C ARG A 23 3.34 5.87 10.79
N LEU A 24 3.73 7.08 10.41
CA LEU A 24 5.13 7.51 10.44
C LEU A 24 5.60 7.60 11.89
N GLY A 25 6.81 7.12 12.14
CA GLY A 25 7.52 7.32 13.40
C GLY A 25 8.09 8.73 13.49
N ASP A 26 8.41 9.13 14.72
CA ASP A 26 8.98 10.46 15.01
C ASP A 26 10.34 10.70 14.32
N ASP A 27 11.03 9.63 13.92
CA ASP A 27 12.28 9.69 13.15
C ASP A 27 12.07 10.09 11.67
N GLY A 28 10.81 10.13 11.19
CA GLY A 28 10.45 10.41 9.80
C GLY A 28 11.00 9.41 8.79
N ALA A 29 11.55 8.28 9.25
CA ALA A 29 12.25 7.26 8.45
C ALA A 29 11.75 5.84 8.73
N THR A 30 10.90 5.66 9.75
CA THR A 30 10.22 4.39 10.04
C THR A 30 8.72 4.59 9.87
N CYS A 31 8.02 3.59 9.31
CA CYS A 31 6.57 3.53 9.27
C CYS A 31 6.08 2.18 9.77
N THR A 32 5.07 2.17 10.64
CA THR A 32 4.36 0.95 11.03
C THR A 32 3.01 0.89 10.34
N VAL A 33 2.64 -0.29 9.83
CA VAL A 33 1.38 -0.50 9.13
C VAL A 33 0.67 -1.73 9.69
N VAL A 34 -0.54 -1.55 10.21
CA VAL A 34 -1.41 -2.66 10.65
C VAL A 34 -2.17 -3.23 9.45
N SER A 35 -2.28 -4.56 9.35
CA SER A 35 -3.04 -5.22 8.28
C SER A 35 -4.53 -4.88 8.35
N SER A 36 -5.23 -5.01 7.22
CA SER A 36 -6.67 -4.73 7.14
C SER A 36 -7.53 -5.56 8.11
N ASP A 37 -7.09 -6.78 8.42
CA ASP A 37 -7.73 -7.68 9.40
C ASP A 37 -7.27 -7.45 10.85
N GLY A 38 -6.35 -6.50 11.07
CA GLY A 38 -5.79 -6.19 12.38
C GLY A 38 -4.82 -7.23 12.95
N ALA A 39 -4.54 -8.33 12.24
CA ALA A 39 -3.80 -9.48 12.78
C ALA A 39 -2.27 -9.31 12.78
N ARG A 40 -1.73 -8.38 11.99
CA ARG A 40 -0.28 -8.20 11.80
C ARG A 40 0.11 -6.74 11.79
N ARG A 41 1.33 -6.47 12.26
CA ARG A 41 2.01 -5.19 12.08
C ARG A 41 3.27 -5.35 11.27
N TYR A 42 3.36 -4.58 10.20
CA TYR A 42 4.51 -4.46 9.33
C TYR A 42 5.33 -3.22 9.69
N THR A 43 6.60 -3.24 9.33
CA THR A 43 7.53 -2.13 9.52
C THR A 43 8.27 -1.85 8.22
N VAL A 44 8.14 -0.61 7.76
CA VAL A 44 8.94 -0.05 6.67
C VAL A 44 10.01 0.84 7.28
N ARG A 45 11.24 0.73 6.77
CA ARG A 45 12.35 1.63 7.09
C ARG A 45 12.87 2.24 5.79
N ARG A 46 12.99 3.56 5.74
CA ARG A 46 13.69 4.30 4.71
C ARG A 46 15.13 4.50 5.15
N GLU A 47 16.07 4.14 4.29
CA GLU A 47 17.50 4.31 4.51
C GLU A 47 18.17 4.83 3.24
N THR A 48 19.42 5.26 3.35
CA THR A 48 20.24 5.65 2.20
C THR A 48 21.09 4.45 1.78
N GLY A 49 20.95 4.05 0.52
CA GLY A 49 21.71 2.98 -0.11
C GLY A 49 23.17 3.37 -0.32
N ALA A 50 23.99 2.37 -0.67
CA ALA A 50 25.43 2.56 -0.89
C ALA A 50 25.76 3.52 -2.05
N ASP A 51 24.84 3.67 -2.99
CA ASP A 51 24.91 4.57 -4.14
C ASP A 51 24.21 5.92 -3.90
N GLY A 52 23.73 6.17 -2.68
CA GLY A 52 23.05 7.40 -2.29
C GLY A 52 21.54 7.42 -2.56
N ARG A 53 20.95 6.39 -3.19
CA ARG A 53 19.50 6.32 -3.42
C ARG A 53 18.74 5.96 -2.15
N GLU A 54 17.49 6.37 -2.06
CA GLU A 54 16.64 5.96 -0.94
C GLU A 54 16.16 4.52 -1.12
N VAL A 55 16.28 3.72 -0.07
CA VAL A 55 15.88 2.33 -0.03
C VAL A 55 14.77 2.15 0.99
N TYR A 56 13.62 1.66 0.55
CA TYR A 56 12.51 1.31 1.42
C TYR A 56 12.53 -0.19 1.73
N ARG A 57 12.90 -0.52 2.97
CA ARG A 57 12.92 -1.90 3.46
C ARG A 57 11.63 -2.24 4.18
N SER A 58 10.88 -3.22 3.66
CA SER A 58 9.65 -3.72 4.30
C SER A 58 9.81 -5.17 4.75
N ASN A 59 9.18 -5.52 5.87
CA ASN A 59 9.05 -6.91 6.32
C ASN A 59 7.77 -7.58 5.81
N ASP A 60 6.97 -6.87 5.00
CA ASP A 60 5.88 -7.48 4.24
C ASP A 60 6.41 -8.39 3.11
N ASN A 61 5.79 -9.56 3.00
CA ASN A 61 6.25 -10.63 2.11
C ASN A 61 6.17 -10.26 0.62
N ALA A 62 5.25 -9.36 0.23
CA ALA A 62 5.13 -8.94 -1.17
C ALA A 62 6.39 -8.20 -1.63
N THR A 63 6.95 -7.34 -0.77
CA THR A 63 8.18 -6.58 -1.07
C THR A 63 9.40 -7.51 -1.21
N TYR A 64 9.44 -8.62 -0.46
CA TYR A 64 10.57 -9.54 -0.48
C TYR A 64 10.65 -10.41 -1.73
N TRP A 65 9.52 -10.97 -2.18
CA TRP A 65 9.53 -11.97 -3.27
C TRP A 65 9.15 -11.41 -4.64
N GLN A 66 8.51 -10.23 -4.69
CA GLN A 66 7.97 -9.71 -5.93
C GLN A 66 8.81 -8.60 -6.57
N GLY A 67 9.74 -7.98 -5.85
CA GLY A 67 10.59 -6.90 -6.39
C GLY A 67 9.85 -5.57 -6.64
N TYR A 68 8.63 -5.43 -6.11
CA TYR A 68 7.83 -4.19 -6.16
C TYR A 68 7.59 -3.63 -4.75
N ALA A 69 7.18 -2.37 -4.66
CA ALA A 69 6.69 -1.76 -3.40
C ALA A 69 5.36 -2.40 -2.97
N GLY A 70 5.34 -3.10 -1.83
CA GLY A 70 4.09 -3.57 -1.21
C GLY A 70 3.27 -2.40 -0.64
N TYR A 71 2.00 -2.66 -0.29
CA TYR A 71 1.11 -1.62 0.24
C TYR A 71 1.67 -0.86 1.46
N PRO A 72 2.50 -1.44 2.37
CA PRO A 72 3.06 -0.67 3.47
C PRO A 72 4.07 0.38 3.00
N VAL A 73 4.84 0.09 1.96
CA VAL A 73 5.79 1.04 1.35
C VAL A 73 5.02 2.15 0.65
N ILE A 74 3.98 1.80 -0.11
CA ILE A 74 3.11 2.79 -0.78
C ILE A 74 2.43 3.71 0.25
N ALA A 75 1.92 3.15 1.35
CA ALA A 75 1.31 3.94 2.43
C ALA A 75 2.31 4.91 3.07
N MET A 76 3.54 4.47 3.33
CA MET A 76 4.62 5.37 3.81
C MET A 76 4.90 6.49 2.81
N LEU A 77 5.04 6.17 1.52
CA LEU A 77 5.27 7.17 0.47
C LEU A 77 4.12 8.18 0.34
N MET A 78 2.87 7.76 0.57
CA MET A 78 1.71 8.65 0.62
C MET A 78 1.77 9.58 1.84
N LEU A 79 2.10 9.05 3.03
CA LEU A 79 2.26 9.85 4.26
C LEU A 79 3.40 10.87 4.15
N GLU A 80 4.44 10.55 3.38
CA GLU A 80 5.54 11.47 3.06
C GLU A 80 5.18 12.49 1.96
N GLY A 81 4.00 12.38 1.35
CA GLY A 81 3.56 13.25 0.24
C GLY A 81 4.25 12.98 -1.09
N ARG A 82 4.94 11.83 -1.24
CA ARG A 82 5.67 11.44 -2.45
C ARG A 82 4.82 10.71 -3.48
N VAL A 83 3.80 10.01 -3.01
CA VAL A 83 2.76 9.39 -3.84
C VAL A 83 1.44 10.09 -3.55
N PRO A 84 0.67 10.51 -4.58
CA PRO A 84 -0.58 11.24 -4.37
C PRO A 84 -1.61 10.40 -3.61
N LEU A 85 -2.35 11.08 -2.74
CA LEU A 85 -3.42 10.54 -1.91
C LEU A 85 -4.55 11.56 -1.83
N ASP A 86 -5.73 11.21 -2.34
CA ASP A 86 -6.97 11.91 -2.04
C ASP A 86 -7.72 11.13 -0.96
N LEU A 87 -7.78 11.70 0.26
CA LEU A 87 -8.50 11.07 1.38
C LEU A 87 -10.01 10.95 1.12
N THR A 88 -10.59 11.77 0.25
CA THR A 88 -11.99 11.62 -0.17
C THR A 88 -12.20 10.32 -0.92
N VAL A 89 -11.27 9.98 -1.82
CA VAL A 89 -11.30 8.73 -2.61
C VAL A 89 -10.93 7.55 -1.72
N ALA A 90 -9.90 7.68 -0.88
CA ALA A 90 -9.51 6.66 0.09
C ALA A 90 -10.67 6.29 1.04
N GLY A 91 -11.43 7.29 1.51
CA GLY A 91 -12.62 7.12 2.33
C GLY A 91 -13.72 6.24 1.72
N TRP A 92 -13.77 6.08 0.40
CA TRP A 92 -14.72 5.14 -0.24
C TRP A 92 -14.36 3.67 0.03
N PHE A 93 -13.11 3.40 0.39
CA PHE A 93 -12.55 2.08 0.67
C PHE A 93 -12.21 1.88 2.16
N ALA A 94 -12.57 2.82 3.04
CA ALA A 94 -12.35 2.72 4.49
C ALA A 94 -12.95 1.43 5.09
N GLY A 95 -12.20 0.74 5.94
CA GLY A 95 -12.61 -0.49 6.63
C GLY A 95 -12.77 -1.72 5.73
N VAL A 96 -12.17 -1.75 4.53
CA VAL A 96 -12.14 -2.96 3.70
C VAL A 96 -11.12 -3.95 4.25
N ASP A 97 -11.57 -5.17 4.57
CA ASP A 97 -10.67 -6.28 4.86
C ASP A 97 -10.11 -6.90 3.56
N TRP A 98 -9.05 -6.29 3.04
CA TRP A 98 -8.34 -6.76 1.85
C TRP A 98 -7.77 -8.17 2.00
N HIS A 99 -7.44 -8.63 3.21
CA HIS A 99 -7.01 -10.00 3.42
C HIS A 99 -8.12 -11.00 3.05
N ALA A 100 -9.33 -10.77 3.57
CA ALA A 100 -10.49 -11.59 3.27
C ALA A 100 -10.92 -11.50 1.80
N VAL A 101 -10.94 -10.28 1.24
CA VAL A 101 -11.30 -10.05 -0.18
C VAL A 101 -10.32 -10.78 -1.10
N ASN A 102 -9.01 -10.59 -0.91
CA ASN A 102 -8.00 -11.20 -1.78
C ASN A 102 -8.00 -12.73 -1.69
N ALA A 103 -8.30 -13.28 -0.50
CA ALA A 103 -8.47 -14.71 -0.30
C ALA A 103 -9.69 -15.26 -1.05
N ALA A 104 -10.83 -14.55 -1.00
CA ALA A 104 -12.05 -14.94 -1.72
C ALA A 104 -11.86 -14.93 -3.25
N HIS A 105 -11.04 -14.01 -3.75
CA HIS A 105 -10.74 -13.85 -5.18
C HIS A 105 -9.47 -14.59 -5.63
N LYS A 106 -8.86 -15.42 -4.78
CA LYS A 106 -7.70 -16.26 -5.10
C LYS A 106 -6.52 -15.49 -5.74
N GLY A 107 -6.32 -14.24 -5.34
CA GLY A 107 -5.28 -13.38 -5.90
C GLY A 107 -5.60 -12.75 -7.26
N ASP A 108 -6.83 -12.86 -7.76
CA ASP A 108 -7.30 -12.00 -8.85
C ASP A 108 -7.56 -10.59 -8.29
N HIS A 109 -6.50 -9.79 -8.28
CA HIS A 109 -6.47 -8.44 -7.75
C HIS A 109 -7.50 -7.51 -8.44
N ALA A 110 -7.73 -7.69 -9.75
CA ALA A 110 -8.69 -6.87 -10.48
C ALA A 110 -10.13 -7.25 -10.12
N ALA A 111 -10.42 -8.55 -9.98
CA ALA A 111 -11.72 -9.01 -9.52
C ALA A 111 -11.99 -8.61 -8.06
N ALA A 112 -10.98 -8.64 -7.19
CA ALA A 112 -11.05 -8.18 -5.82
C ALA A 112 -11.48 -6.70 -5.73
N VAL A 113 -10.77 -5.81 -6.44
CA VAL A 113 -11.13 -4.38 -6.47
C VAL A 113 -12.54 -4.18 -7.02
N ALA A 114 -12.90 -4.84 -8.12
CA ALA A 114 -14.24 -4.75 -8.69
C ALA A 114 -15.35 -5.24 -7.73
N ALA A 115 -15.08 -6.29 -6.96
CA ALA A 115 -16.01 -6.79 -5.95
C ALA A 115 -16.20 -5.80 -4.79
N VAL A 116 -15.13 -5.12 -4.37
CA VAL A 116 -15.21 -4.06 -3.35
C VAL A 116 -15.99 -2.86 -3.88
N GLU A 117 -15.69 -2.38 -5.08
CA GLU A 117 -16.42 -1.28 -5.75
C GLU A 117 -17.93 -1.57 -5.82
N ALA A 118 -18.29 -2.79 -6.24
CA ALA A 118 -19.67 -3.24 -6.32
C ALA A 118 -20.33 -3.40 -4.94
N GLY A 119 -19.64 -4.02 -3.98
CA GLY A 119 -20.13 -4.22 -2.62
C GLY A 119 -20.35 -2.91 -1.85
N ARG A 120 -19.58 -1.86 -2.17
CA ARG A 120 -19.74 -0.49 -1.66
C ARG A 120 -20.84 0.29 -2.40
N GLY A 121 -21.38 -0.24 -3.48
CA GLY A 121 -22.38 0.44 -4.30
C GLY A 121 -21.86 1.73 -4.94
N LEU A 122 -20.57 1.78 -5.30
CA LEU A 122 -19.99 2.96 -5.93
C LEU A 122 -20.61 3.19 -7.30
N LYS A 123 -21.02 4.45 -7.56
CA LYS A 123 -21.47 4.85 -8.89
C LYS A 123 -20.32 4.80 -9.90
N LYS A 124 -20.66 4.63 -11.18
CA LYS A 124 -19.69 4.53 -12.27
C LYS A 124 -18.67 5.67 -12.27
N GLU A 125 -19.11 6.89 -11.98
CA GLU A 125 -18.24 8.07 -11.94
C GLU A 125 -17.19 7.97 -10.83
N ARG A 126 -17.57 7.45 -9.65
CA ARG A 126 -16.63 7.22 -8.54
C ARG A 126 -15.67 6.08 -8.83
N VAL A 127 -16.16 5.01 -9.44
CA VAL A 127 -15.30 3.89 -9.89
C VAL A 127 -14.26 4.38 -10.90
N THR A 128 -14.67 5.15 -11.91
CA THR A 128 -13.74 5.73 -12.88
C THR A 128 -12.73 6.66 -12.20
N HIS A 129 -13.18 7.53 -11.29
CA HIS A 129 -12.30 8.43 -10.57
C HIS A 129 -11.27 7.66 -9.70
N ALA A 130 -11.72 6.68 -8.91
CA ALA A 130 -10.83 5.88 -8.09
C ALA A 130 -9.77 5.14 -8.93
N ARG A 131 -10.15 4.60 -10.09
CA ARG A 131 -9.19 3.92 -10.98
C ARG A 131 -8.16 4.89 -11.57
N GLN A 132 -8.59 6.08 -12.00
CA GLN A 132 -7.68 7.12 -12.49
C GLN A 132 -6.70 7.58 -11.42
N ASP A 133 -7.17 7.74 -10.18
CA ASP A 133 -6.32 8.11 -9.05
C ASP A 133 -5.32 7.00 -8.70
N ALA A 134 -5.75 5.73 -8.77
CA ALA A 134 -4.86 4.60 -8.56
C ALA A 134 -3.79 4.49 -9.66
N GLU A 135 -4.16 4.70 -10.93
CA GLU A 135 -3.25 4.77 -12.07
C GLU A 135 -2.24 5.91 -11.90
N LYS A 136 -2.71 7.11 -11.54
CA LYS A 136 -1.84 8.26 -11.27
C LYS A 136 -0.85 7.99 -10.13
N ALA A 137 -1.29 7.33 -9.05
CA ALA A 137 -0.40 6.93 -7.96
C ALA A 137 0.68 5.95 -8.43
N LEU A 138 0.33 4.98 -9.29
CA LEU A 138 1.28 4.06 -9.90
C LEU A 138 2.28 4.76 -10.84
N ASP A 139 1.81 5.72 -11.65
CA ASP A 139 2.68 6.49 -12.55
C ASP A 139 3.70 7.33 -11.76
N VAL A 140 3.26 7.98 -10.68
CA VAL A 140 4.16 8.72 -9.78
C VAL A 140 5.13 7.75 -9.11
N LEU A 141 4.65 6.62 -8.60
CA LEU A 141 5.48 5.58 -8.00
C LEU A 141 6.55 5.05 -8.99
N ALA A 142 6.20 4.88 -10.25
CA ALA A 142 7.11 4.43 -11.32
C ALA A 142 8.24 5.43 -11.60
N ALA A 143 7.95 6.73 -11.44
CA ALA A 143 8.90 7.80 -11.67
C ALA A 143 9.84 8.07 -10.48
N LEU A 144 9.60 7.47 -9.31
CA LEU A 144 10.47 7.63 -8.15
C LEU A 144 11.78 6.86 -8.33
N ASP A 145 12.91 7.55 -8.15
CA ASP A 145 14.24 6.93 -8.07
C ASP A 145 14.47 6.34 -6.67
N ILE A 146 13.79 5.22 -6.40
CA ILE A 146 13.86 4.49 -5.14
C ILE A 146 14.15 3.00 -5.36
N GLU A 147 14.80 2.42 -4.36
CA GLU A 147 14.93 0.98 -4.22
C GLU A 147 13.94 0.44 -3.18
N VAL A 148 13.54 -0.81 -3.36
CA VAL A 148 12.73 -1.54 -2.39
C VAL A 148 13.45 -2.82 -2.02
N GLY A 149 13.37 -3.20 -0.75
CA GLY A 149 14.10 -4.38 -0.27
C GLY A 149 13.47 -4.99 0.97
N ARG A 150 14.08 -6.09 1.40
CA ARG A 150 13.66 -6.78 2.62
C ARG A 150 14.14 -6.04 3.86
N ASN A 151 13.25 -5.92 4.84
CA ASN A 151 13.58 -5.63 6.22
C ASN A 151 13.74 -6.96 7.00
N GLY A 152 14.85 -7.13 7.72
CA GLY A 152 15.13 -8.34 8.50
C GLY A 152 14.29 -8.48 9.77
N VAL A 153 13.56 -7.43 10.17
CA VAL A 153 12.68 -7.43 11.35
C VAL A 153 11.53 -8.41 11.13
N LYS A 154 11.27 -9.28 12.12
CA LYS A 154 10.13 -10.21 12.07
C LYS A 154 8.80 -9.44 12.05
N VAL A 155 7.85 -9.89 11.23
CA VAL A 155 6.47 -9.39 11.26
C VAL A 155 5.88 -9.67 12.65
N GLU A 156 5.32 -8.64 13.27
CA GLU A 156 4.65 -8.76 14.57
C GLU A 156 3.22 -9.27 14.36
N ARG A 157 2.82 -10.25 15.17
CA ARG A 157 1.43 -10.71 15.23
C ARG A 157 0.71 -9.94 16.34
N LEU A 158 -0.44 -9.38 16.02
CA LEU A 158 -1.30 -8.70 16.96
C LEU A 158 -2.41 -9.69 17.34
N GLY A 159 -2.22 -10.36 18.49
CA GLY A 159 -3.08 -11.45 18.96
C GLY A 159 -2.36 -12.37 19.93
#